data_AF-A0AA39KYM1-F1
#
_entry.id   AF-A0AA39KYM1-F1
#
_cell.length_a   1.000
_cell.length_b   1.000
_cell.length_c   1.000
_cell.angle_alpha   90.00
_cell.angle_beta   90.00
_cell.angle_gamma   90.00
#
_symmetry.space_group_name_H-M   'P 1'
#
loop_
_entity.id
_entity.type
_entity.pdbx_description
1 polymer ?
#
loop_
_entity_poly.entity_id
_entity_poly.type
_entity_poly.pdbx_seq_one_letter_code
_entity_poly.pdbx_strand_id
1 'polypeptide(L)'
;MDNNTAILGTSCGEIILENLDKLKPDHNTTLPIIIQEPVNRAGRGCPDGERHFQRPEIIANPIYRILLKTGEGKSVIKFYLENGRLKKIVRNLLSRLVVNLEKDRQLQLVLQQPGVIILDQFKIQKELFISWLEDIEKLFPSESKFLHYSPNKCVREEIHNADGTIVVKKRRINPSGALYEHYGYLKSKLRRQHFWKRSDWQKWSLKYCNLQEGQDAAVWLATHLGPPDIVKQKWIKSYPTRMHRFRENITINQYIEEYPVIKGALGSDLLTWDFKNIYPDRKNLFFDRWETARYIIIEYLEDSKGFTGDDLGLYRALPALAQHNKDTILFYLLPYLLKSPRKSKTKKISIREKQEAFLIHANTAADINTRIERQQQICVATGSTL
;
A
#
# COMPACT_ATOMS: atom_id res chain seq x y z
N MET A 1 -16.12 -47.57 28.64
CA MET A 1 -17.35 -46.86 29.06
C MET A 1 -16.97 -45.41 29.28
N ASP A 2 -17.61 -44.54 28.51
CA ASP A 2 -17.88 -43.12 28.80
C ASP A 2 -16.68 -42.17 28.99
N ASN A 3 -16.37 -41.31 28.01
CA ASN A 3 -17.05 -40.03 27.78
C ASN A 3 -16.20 -39.00 27.01
N ASN A 4 -16.89 -38.27 26.13
CA ASN A 4 -16.66 -36.88 25.70
C ASN A 4 -15.52 -36.54 24.73
N THR A 5 -15.84 -36.69 23.44
CA THR A 5 -15.27 -35.87 22.36
C THR A 5 -16.29 -34.80 21.96
N ALA A 6 -16.12 -33.58 22.48
CA ALA A 6 -16.77 -32.39 21.96
C ALA A 6 -15.79 -31.21 22.08
N ILE A 7 -15.07 -30.91 21.00
CA ILE A 7 -14.38 -29.62 20.86
C ILE A 7 -15.15 -28.84 19.79
N LEU A 8 -15.77 -27.78 20.27
CA LEU A 8 -16.55 -26.80 19.54
C LEU A 8 -15.73 -26.18 18.41
N GLY A 9 -16.22 -26.33 17.18
CA GLY A 9 -15.83 -25.48 16.07
C GLY A 9 -16.48 -24.11 16.25
N THR A 10 -15.73 -23.14 16.76
CA THR A 10 -16.13 -21.72 16.67
C THR A 10 -15.83 -21.22 15.25
N SER A 11 -16.93 -21.09 14.53
CA SER A 11 -17.15 -20.45 13.23
C SER A 11 -16.28 -19.20 12.98
N CYS A 12 -15.43 -19.26 11.95
CA CYS A 12 -14.85 -18.06 11.31
C CYS A 12 -15.93 -17.10 10.75
N GLY A 13 -17.20 -17.51 10.69
CA GLY A 13 -18.31 -16.69 10.21
C GLY A 13 -18.73 -15.58 11.17
N GLU A 14 -18.56 -15.73 12.48
CA GLU A 14 -19.03 -14.72 13.46
C GLU A 14 -18.11 -13.48 13.52
N ILE A 15 -16.80 -13.67 13.38
CA ILE A 15 -15.81 -12.56 13.33
C ILE A 15 -15.98 -11.73 12.05
N ILE A 16 -16.54 -12.31 10.98
CA ILE A 16 -16.80 -11.63 9.70
C ILE A 16 -17.98 -10.66 9.83
N LEU A 17 -19.05 -11.04 10.54
CA LEU A 17 -20.22 -10.17 10.73
C LEU A 17 -19.91 -8.97 11.64
N GLU A 18 -19.08 -9.15 12.67
CA GLU A 18 -18.72 -8.09 13.62
C GLU A 18 -17.84 -6.98 12.99
N ASN A 19 -17.07 -7.29 11.94
CA ASN A 19 -16.28 -6.31 11.20
C ASN A 19 -17.04 -5.66 10.03
N LEU A 20 -18.10 -6.30 9.51
CA LEU A 20 -19.00 -5.71 8.51
C LEU A 20 -19.86 -4.58 9.11
N ASP A 21 -20.21 -4.65 10.39
CA ASP A 21 -20.90 -3.56 11.09
C ASP A 21 -20.08 -2.28 11.20
N LYS A 22 -18.74 -2.38 11.18
CA LYS A 22 -17.82 -1.22 11.12
C LYS A 22 -17.75 -0.58 9.73
N LEU A 23 -18.36 -1.19 8.72
CA LEU A 23 -18.49 -0.68 7.36
C LEU A 23 -19.87 -0.10 7.06
N LYS A 24 -20.84 -0.22 7.98
CA LYS A 24 -22.09 0.53 7.89
C LYS A 24 -21.76 2.03 7.82
N PRO A 25 -22.47 2.82 7.00
CA PRO A 25 -22.26 4.26 6.95
C PRO A 25 -22.38 4.83 8.37
N ASP A 26 -21.36 5.57 8.81
CA ASP A 26 -21.45 6.44 9.99
C ASP A 26 -22.59 7.42 9.73
N HIS A 27 -23.81 7.07 10.12
CA HIS A 27 -24.96 7.98 10.08
C HIS A 27 -24.83 9.12 11.11
N ASN A 28 -23.75 9.14 11.90
CA ASN A 28 -23.51 10.11 12.96
C ASN A 28 -22.36 11.09 12.72
N THR A 29 -21.83 11.20 11.50
CA THR A 29 -21.04 12.41 11.14
C THR A 29 -21.92 13.43 10.41
N THR A 30 -23.02 13.82 11.04
CA THR A 30 -23.70 15.06 10.69
C THR A 30 -22.77 16.19 11.13
N LEU A 31 -21.88 16.63 10.23
CA LEU A 31 -21.21 17.91 10.44
C LEU A 31 -22.34 18.93 10.64
N PRO A 32 -22.35 19.71 11.74
CA PRO A 32 -23.27 20.81 11.83
C PRO A 32 -22.97 21.72 10.64
N ILE A 33 -23.87 21.71 9.66
CA ILE A 33 -23.87 22.73 8.62
C ILE A 33 -24.29 23.99 9.35
N ILE A 34 -23.32 24.71 9.91
CA ILE A 34 -23.52 26.09 10.32
C ILE A 34 -23.73 26.86 9.01
N ILE A 35 -24.99 26.97 8.63
CA ILE A 35 -25.43 27.88 7.57
C ILE A 35 -25.23 29.27 8.17
N GLN A 36 -24.05 29.86 7.95
CA GLN A 36 -23.91 31.30 8.13
C GLN A 36 -24.93 31.97 7.21
N GLU A 37 -25.76 32.83 7.81
CA GLU A 37 -26.83 33.57 7.14
C GLU A 37 -26.30 34.25 5.87
N PRO A 38 -27.06 34.21 4.76
CA PRO A 38 -26.62 34.79 3.51
C PRO A 38 -26.62 36.33 3.60
N VAL A 39 -25.46 36.90 3.27
CA VAL A 39 -25.39 38.27 2.73
C VAL A 39 -26.37 38.34 1.55
N ASN A 40 -27.45 39.12 1.72
CA ASN A 40 -28.46 39.43 0.73
C ASN A 40 -27.82 40.02 -0.53
N ARG A 41 -27.42 39.15 -1.46
CA ARG A 41 -27.31 39.49 -2.87
C ARG A 41 -28.41 38.69 -3.55
N ALA A 42 -29.40 39.40 -4.09
CA ALA A 42 -30.44 38.84 -4.95
C ALA A 42 -29.78 38.20 -6.19
N GLY A 43 -29.28 36.98 -6.03
CA GLY A 43 -28.86 36.14 -7.12
C GLY A 43 -30.11 35.75 -7.86
N ARG A 44 -30.21 36.16 -9.12
CA ARG A 44 -31.23 35.65 -10.05
C ARG A 44 -31.15 34.12 -10.02
N GLY A 45 -32.12 33.47 -9.40
CA GLY A 45 -32.26 32.01 -9.45
C GLY A 45 -32.28 31.56 -10.91
N CYS A 46 -31.83 30.34 -11.19
CA CYS A 46 -31.81 29.83 -12.56
C CYS A 46 -33.26 29.69 -13.06
N PRO A 47 -33.76 30.54 -13.98
CA PRO A 47 -35.19 30.60 -14.29
C PRO A 47 -35.73 29.31 -14.92
N ASP A 48 -34.85 28.50 -15.50
CA ASP A 48 -35.18 27.21 -16.14
C ASP A 48 -34.68 25.99 -15.34
N GLY A 49 -34.22 26.18 -14.10
CA GLY A 49 -33.59 25.12 -13.30
C GLY A 49 -34.49 23.91 -13.10
N GLU A 50 -35.76 24.10 -12.73
CA GLU A 50 -36.68 22.98 -12.48
C GLU A 50 -37.03 22.21 -13.76
N ARG A 51 -37.24 22.92 -14.87
CA ARG A 51 -37.51 22.31 -16.18
C ARG A 51 -36.33 21.50 -16.68
N HIS A 52 -35.10 21.91 -16.37
CA HIS A 52 -33.88 21.17 -16.72
C HIS A 52 -33.86 19.77 -16.09
N PHE A 53 -34.15 19.65 -14.79
CA PHE A 53 -34.14 18.36 -14.10
C PHE A 53 -35.32 17.42 -14.45
N GLN A 54 -36.32 17.93 -15.15
CA GLN A 54 -37.44 17.16 -15.68
C GLN A 54 -37.17 16.57 -17.07
N ARG A 55 -36.07 16.94 -17.73
CA ARG A 55 -35.74 16.43 -19.07
C ARG A 55 -35.47 14.91 -19.03
N PRO A 56 -35.93 14.14 -20.03
CA PRO A 56 -35.72 12.70 -20.06
C PRO A 56 -34.24 12.29 -19.96
N GLU A 57 -33.32 13.01 -20.62
CA GLU A 57 -31.89 12.71 -20.52
C GLU A 57 -31.32 12.92 -19.11
N ILE A 58 -31.87 13.87 -18.34
CA ILE A 58 -31.45 14.14 -16.96
C ILE A 58 -32.01 13.08 -16.01
N ILE A 59 -33.27 12.67 -16.21
CA ILE A 59 -33.89 11.57 -15.44
C ILE A 59 -33.16 10.23 -15.69
N ALA A 60 -32.66 10.02 -16.90
CA ALA A 60 -31.87 8.85 -17.26
C ALA A 60 -30.44 8.88 -16.70
N ASN A 61 -29.92 10.04 -16.31
CA ASN A 61 -28.56 10.22 -15.82
C ASN A 61 -28.30 9.41 -14.52
N PRO A 62 -27.25 8.58 -14.47
CA PRO A 62 -26.99 7.74 -13.30
C PRO A 62 -26.69 8.57 -12.05
N ILE A 63 -25.92 9.65 -12.16
CA ILE A 63 -25.60 10.55 -11.02
C ILE A 63 -26.86 11.20 -10.48
N TYR A 64 -27.80 11.60 -11.33
CA TYR A 64 -29.06 12.19 -10.87
C TYR A 64 -29.87 11.21 -10.02
N ARG A 65 -30.01 9.97 -10.50
CA ARG A 65 -30.70 8.90 -9.76
C ARG A 65 -30.05 8.64 -8.40
N ILE A 66 -28.73 8.79 -8.31
CA ILE A 66 -27.98 8.64 -7.05
C ILE A 66 -28.29 9.80 -6.10
N LEU A 67 -28.31 11.02 -6.61
CA LEU A 67 -28.61 12.21 -5.82
C LEU A 67 -30.04 12.16 -5.25
N LEU A 68 -31.01 11.65 -6.01
CA LEU A 68 -32.40 11.52 -5.54
C LEU A 68 -32.58 10.49 -4.42
N LYS A 69 -31.68 9.50 -4.29
CA LYS A 69 -31.78 8.45 -3.26
C LYS A 69 -31.41 8.92 -1.85
N THR A 70 -30.67 10.02 -1.71
CA THR A 70 -30.12 10.45 -0.42
C THR A 70 -30.55 11.87 -0.08
N GLY A 71 -30.72 12.17 1.22
CA GLY A 71 -31.02 13.54 1.67
C GLY A 71 -29.91 14.52 1.28
N GLU A 72 -28.64 14.11 1.44
CA GLU A 72 -27.48 14.88 1.00
C GLU A 72 -27.50 15.16 -0.51
N GLY A 73 -27.83 14.16 -1.33
CA GLY A 73 -27.91 14.35 -2.78
C GLY A 73 -29.02 15.30 -3.22
N LYS A 74 -30.20 15.21 -2.59
CA LYS A 74 -31.29 16.19 -2.80
C LYS A 74 -30.86 17.60 -2.42
N SER A 75 -30.07 17.76 -1.36
CA SER A 75 -29.54 19.07 -0.96
C SER A 75 -28.58 19.68 -1.99
N VAL A 76 -27.80 18.85 -2.70
CA VAL A 76 -26.94 19.31 -3.80
C VAL A 76 -27.78 19.89 -4.93
N ILE A 77 -28.85 19.17 -5.34
CA ILE A 77 -29.76 19.61 -6.40
C ILE A 77 -30.46 20.92 -5.99
N LYS A 78 -31.03 20.96 -4.78
CA LYS A 78 -31.70 22.16 -4.24
C LYS A 78 -30.76 23.35 -4.22
N PHE A 79 -29.54 23.18 -3.71
CA PHE A 79 -28.53 24.25 -3.68
C PHE A 79 -28.23 24.77 -5.08
N TYR A 80 -28.11 23.89 -6.07
CA TYR A 80 -27.88 24.30 -7.46
C TYR A 80 -29.05 25.06 -8.06
N LEU A 81 -30.29 24.62 -7.84
CA LEU A 81 -31.49 25.31 -8.31
C LEU A 81 -31.56 26.75 -7.78
N GLU A 82 -31.21 26.94 -6.49
CA GLU A 82 -31.19 28.25 -5.84
C GLU A 82 -30.05 29.16 -6.31
N ASN A 83 -28.86 28.62 -6.55
CA ASN A 83 -27.64 29.42 -6.77
C ASN A 83 -27.13 29.43 -8.21
N GLY A 84 -27.63 28.54 -9.07
CA GLY A 84 -27.19 28.33 -10.45
C GLY A 84 -25.75 27.78 -10.60
N ARG A 85 -25.04 27.51 -9.51
CA ARG A 85 -23.67 26.95 -9.47
C ARG A 85 -23.40 26.27 -8.12
N LEU A 86 -22.46 25.34 -8.07
CA LEU A 86 -22.07 24.66 -6.84
C LEU A 86 -20.93 25.39 -6.13
N LYS A 87 -21.11 25.65 -4.83
CA LYS A 87 -19.99 26.06 -3.97
C LYS A 87 -19.03 24.88 -3.75
N LYS A 88 -17.76 25.16 -3.42
CA LYS A 88 -16.73 24.14 -3.17
C LYS A 88 -17.19 23.04 -2.21
N ILE A 89 -17.87 23.40 -1.12
CA ILE A 89 -18.36 22.45 -0.11
C ILE A 89 -19.39 21.48 -0.73
N VAL A 90 -20.37 22.00 -1.47
CA VAL A 90 -21.43 21.22 -2.13
C VAL A 90 -20.84 20.37 -3.27
N ARG A 91 -19.83 20.88 -3.98
CA ARG A 91 -19.08 20.13 -5.01
C ARG A 91 -18.34 18.93 -4.43
N ASN A 92 -17.72 19.11 -3.26
CA ASN A 92 -17.06 18.03 -2.54
C ASN A 92 -18.08 17.00 -2.06
N LEU A 93 -19.23 17.43 -1.57
CA LEU A 93 -20.34 16.55 -1.19
C LEU A 93 -20.81 15.69 -2.38
N LEU A 94 -21.07 16.30 -3.53
CA LEU A 94 -21.41 15.60 -4.78
C LEU A 94 -20.34 14.56 -5.14
N SER A 95 -19.07 14.97 -5.16
CA SER A 95 -17.95 14.11 -5.53
C SER A 95 -17.78 12.93 -4.56
N ARG A 96 -17.98 13.17 -3.26
CA ARG A 96 -18.00 12.14 -2.21
C ARG A 96 -19.11 11.12 -2.43
N LEU A 97 -20.33 11.57 -2.73
CA LEU A 97 -21.48 10.70 -2.98
C LEU A 97 -21.26 9.79 -4.19
N VAL A 98 -20.77 10.35 -5.30
CA VAL A 98 -20.46 9.59 -6.53
C VAL A 98 -19.40 8.52 -6.26
N VAL A 99 -18.29 8.88 -5.62
CA VAL A 99 -17.19 7.94 -5.33
C VAL A 99 -17.60 6.85 -4.31
N ASN A 100 -18.37 7.22 -3.28
CA ASN A 100 -18.84 6.26 -2.28
C ASN A 100 -19.79 5.23 -2.86
N LEU A 101 -20.67 5.62 -3.79
CA LEU A 101 -21.54 4.65 -4.42
C LEU A 101 -20.76 3.66 -5.27
N GLU A 102 -19.78 4.12 -6.04
CA GLU A 102 -18.95 3.21 -6.83
C GLU A 102 -18.15 2.26 -5.94
N LYS A 103 -17.72 2.73 -4.77
CA LYS A 103 -17.21 1.84 -3.71
C LYS A 103 -18.24 0.80 -3.35
N ASP A 104 -19.45 1.19 -2.94
CA ASP A 104 -20.47 0.25 -2.49
C ASP A 104 -20.83 -0.78 -3.58
N ARG A 105 -20.90 -0.34 -4.84
CA ARG A 105 -21.11 -1.22 -5.99
C ARG A 105 -19.98 -2.25 -6.14
N GLN A 106 -18.72 -1.81 -6.11
CA GLN A 106 -17.57 -2.72 -6.21
C GLN A 106 -17.48 -3.65 -4.99
N LEU A 107 -17.78 -3.15 -3.79
CA LEU A 107 -17.83 -3.95 -2.56
C LEU A 107 -18.86 -5.07 -2.66
N GLN A 108 -20.08 -4.76 -3.11
CA GLN A 108 -21.13 -5.75 -3.29
C GLN A 108 -20.71 -6.87 -4.26
N LEU A 109 -20.08 -6.51 -5.38
CA LEU A 109 -19.58 -7.48 -6.36
C LEU A 109 -18.48 -8.38 -5.77
N VAL A 110 -17.59 -7.81 -4.96
CA VAL A 110 -16.49 -8.57 -4.35
C VAL A 110 -16.99 -9.47 -3.23
N LEU A 111 -17.90 -8.98 -2.38
CA LEU A 111 -18.44 -9.74 -1.25
C LEU A 111 -19.35 -10.90 -1.69
N GLN A 112 -19.90 -10.87 -2.90
CA GLN A 112 -20.62 -12.00 -3.48
C GLN A 112 -19.70 -13.18 -3.85
N GLN A 113 -18.38 -12.98 -3.91
CA GLN A 113 -17.43 -14.04 -4.22
C GLN A 113 -16.97 -14.74 -2.92
N PRO A 114 -17.17 -16.06 -2.77
CA PRO A 114 -16.74 -16.79 -1.58
C PRO A 114 -15.22 -16.74 -1.43
N GLY A 115 -14.75 -16.43 -0.22
CA GLY A 115 -13.32 -16.41 0.14
C GLY A 115 -12.58 -15.10 -0.10
N VAL A 116 -13.23 -14.03 -0.57
CA VAL A 116 -12.56 -12.73 -0.75
C VAL A 116 -12.62 -11.89 0.52
N ILE A 117 -11.48 -11.82 1.23
CA ILE A 117 -11.34 -11.05 2.48
C ILE A 117 -10.73 -9.66 2.21
N ILE A 118 -10.06 -9.45 1.05
CA ILE A 118 -9.26 -8.25 0.78
C ILE A 118 -9.66 -7.61 -0.56
N LEU A 119 -9.88 -6.29 -0.56
CA LEU A 119 -10.30 -5.48 -1.71
C LEU A 119 -9.11 -5.03 -2.57
N ASP A 120 -8.24 -5.95 -2.93
CA ASP A 120 -7.04 -5.64 -3.71
C ASP A 120 -7.37 -5.02 -5.08
N GLN A 121 -8.61 -5.24 -5.55
CA GLN A 121 -9.09 -4.80 -6.86
C GLN A 121 -9.86 -3.47 -6.85
N PHE A 122 -10.11 -2.84 -5.68
CA PHE A 122 -10.84 -1.56 -5.68
C PHE A 122 -10.07 -0.48 -6.44
N LYS A 123 -10.55 -0.18 -7.64
CA LYS A 123 -9.91 0.75 -8.57
C LYS A 123 -10.98 1.40 -9.44
N ILE A 124 -11.02 2.72 -9.39
CA ILE A 124 -11.78 3.52 -10.34
C ILE A 124 -10.86 3.80 -11.54
N GLN A 125 -11.29 3.37 -12.72
CA GLN A 125 -10.56 3.58 -13.97
C GLN A 125 -10.71 5.02 -14.47
N LYS A 126 -9.79 5.46 -15.34
CA LYS A 126 -9.78 6.84 -15.85
C LYS A 126 -11.05 7.15 -16.65
N GLU A 127 -11.50 6.17 -17.42
CA GLU A 127 -12.65 6.19 -18.30
C GLU A 127 -13.92 6.43 -17.49
N LEU A 128 -14.00 5.84 -16.30
CA LEU A 128 -15.14 6.03 -15.40
C LEU A 128 -15.20 7.46 -14.84
N PHE A 129 -14.06 8.04 -14.47
CA PHE A 129 -14.02 9.46 -14.09
C PHE A 129 -14.47 10.37 -15.24
N ILE A 130 -14.09 10.07 -16.48
CA ILE A 130 -14.49 10.85 -17.66
C ILE A 130 -16.00 10.75 -17.89
N SER A 131 -16.57 9.54 -17.81
CA SER A 131 -18.03 9.35 -17.87
C SER A 131 -18.76 10.15 -16.80
N TRP A 132 -18.26 10.17 -15.55
CA TRP A 132 -18.86 11.00 -14.51
C TRP A 132 -18.76 12.50 -14.77
N LEU A 133 -17.69 12.98 -15.41
CA LEU A 133 -17.59 14.39 -15.78
C LEU A 133 -18.67 14.79 -16.79
N GLU A 134 -18.96 13.94 -17.76
CA GLU A 134 -20.02 14.17 -18.75
C GLU A 134 -21.40 14.17 -18.07
N ASP A 135 -21.63 13.24 -17.15
CA ASP A 135 -22.87 13.17 -16.40
C ASP A 135 -23.05 14.38 -15.47
N ILE A 136 -21.98 14.84 -14.80
CA ILE A 136 -22.01 16.03 -13.94
C ILE A 136 -22.25 17.29 -14.77
N GLU A 137 -21.59 17.45 -15.93
CA GLU A 137 -21.78 18.61 -16.80
C GLU A 137 -23.22 18.69 -17.33
N LYS A 138 -23.82 17.56 -17.71
CA LYS A 138 -25.24 17.50 -18.10
C LYS A 138 -26.16 17.97 -16.97
N LEU A 139 -25.86 17.56 -15.73
CA LEU A 139 -26.68 17.94 -14.56
C LEU A 139 -26.48 19.39 -14.13
N PHE A 140 -25.24 19.87 -14.22
CA PHE A 140 -24.84 21.18 -13.74
C PHE A 140 -24.08 21.92 -14.85
N PRO A 141 -24.76 22.43 -15.89
CA PRO A 141 -24.11 23.03 -17.06
C PRO A 141 -23.18 24.22 -16.77
N SER A 142 -23.33 24.87 -15.62
CA SER A 142 -22.46 25.97 -15.20
C SER A 142 -21.16 25.51 -14.51
N GLU A 143 -21.01 24.22 -14.19
CA GLU A 143 -19.82 23.68 -13.54
C GLU A 143 -18.74 23.32 -14.56
N SER A 144 -17.50 23.66 -14.24
CA SER A 144 -16.35 23.26 -15.05
C SER A 144 -15.92 21.83 -14.73
N LYS A 145 -15.78 20.99 -15.76
CA LYS A 145 -15.24 19.61 -15.67
C LYS A 145 -13.94 19.52 -14.88
N PHE A 146 -13.03 20.48 -15.05
CA PHE A 146 -11.71 20.49 -14.41
C PHE A 146 -11.76 20.61 -12.88
N LEU A 147 -12.85 21.13 -12.33
CA LEU A 147 -13.03 21.22 -10.87
C LEU A 147 -13.33 19.85 -10.24
N HIS A 148 -13.88 18.93 -11.02
CA HIS A 148 -14.23 17.59 -10.58
C HIS A 148 -13.13 16.58 -10.87
N TYR A 149 -12.55 16.62 -12.06
CA TYR A 149 -11.45 15.75 -12.43
C TYR A 149 -10.62 16.34 -13.57
N SER A 150 -9.30 16.32 -13.38
CA SER A 150 -8.32 16.59 -14.42
C SER A 150 -7.41 15.37 -14.54
N PRO A 151 -7.33 14.72 -15.72
CA PRO A 151 -6.49 13.55 -15.89
C PRO A 151 -5.00 13.91 -15.82
N ASN A 152 -4.15 12.89 -15.69
CA ASN A 152 -2.72 13.08 -15.81
C ASN A 152 -2.35 13.67 -17.18
N LYS A 153 -1.48 14.67 -17.17
CA LYS A 153 -0.98 15.30 -18.40
C LYS A 153 0.54 15.37 -18.36
N CYS A 154 1.18 15.13 -19.50
CA CYS A 154 2.60 15.37 -19.67
C CYS A 154 2.74 16.71 -20.39
N VAL A 155 3.25 17.71 -19.69
CA VAL A 155 3.45 19.06 -20.22
C VAL A 155 4.93 19.24 -20.50
N ARG A 156 5.25 19.85 -21.66
CA ARG A 156 6.61 20.32 -21.95
C ARG A 156 6.71 21.72 -21.38
N GLU A 157 7.66 21.90 -20.46
CA GLU A 157 7.93 23.17 -19.79
C GLU A 157 9.29 23.66 -20.30
N GLU A 158 9.30 24.82 -20.94
CA GLU A 158 10.52 25.50 -21.37
C GLU A 158 11.08 26.27 -20.20
N ILE A 159 12.27 25.87 -19.75
CA ILE A 159 12.99 26.51 -18.65
C ILE A 159 14.06 27.39 -19.29
N HIS A 160 13.91 28.70 -19.12
CA HIS A 160 14.92 29.68 -19.54
C HIS A 160 15.97 29.79 -18.43
N ASN A 161 17.20 29.43 -18.77
CA ASN A 161 18.35 29.58 -17.87
C ASN A 161 18.90 31.01 -17.95
N ALA A 162 19.67 31.41 -16.94
CA ALA A 162 20.29 32.74 -16.86
C ALA A 162 21.31 33.01 -17.98
N ASP A 163 21.86 31.96 -18.59
CA ASP A 163 22.79 32.02 -19.74
C ASP A 163 22.06 32.20 -21.09
N GLY A 164 20.72 32.32 -21.08
CA GLY A 164 19.89 32.43 -22.29
C GLY A 164 19.56 31.09 -22.95
N THR A 165 20.04 29.96 -22.42
CA THR A 165 19.69 28.64 -22.97
C THR A 165 18.27 28.23 -22.57
N ILE A 166 17.56 27.55 -23.49
CA ILE A 166 16.21 27.04 -23.26
C ILE A 166 16.28 25.52 -23.10
N VAL A 167 15.90 25.01 -21.92
CA VAL A 167 15.83 23.58 -21.63
C VAL A 167 14.38 23.13 -21.60
N VAL A 168 14.00 22.25 -22.53
CA VAL A 168 12.66 21.66 -22.56
C VAL A 168 12.59 20.49 -21.58
N LYS A 169 11.92 20.67 -20.43
CA LYS A 169 11.69 19.61 -19.45
C LYS A 169 10.29 19.03 -19.58
N LYS A 170 10.18 17.70 -19.56
CA LYS A 170 8.87 17.02 -19.48
C LYS A 170 8.43 16.96 -18.02
N ARG A 171 7.37 17.71 -17.66
CA ARG A 171 6.74 17.67 -16.35
C ARG A 171 5.47 16.83 -16.39
N ARG A 172 5.37 15.83 -15.51
CA ARG A 172 4.14 15.07 -15.32
C ARG A 172 3.26 15.81 -14.31
N ILE A 173 2.08 16.20 -14.73
CA ILE A 173 1.02 16.71 -13.87
C ILE A 173 0.17 15.51 -13.45
N ASN A 174 0.10 15.29 -12.13
CA ASN A 174 -0.72 14.24 -11.54
C ASN A 174 -2.21 14.54 -11.75
N PRO A 175 -3.06 13.50 -11.77
CA PRO A 175 -4.50 13.71 -11.79
C PRO A 175 -4.94 14.48 -10.54
N SER A 176 -5.95 15.33 -10.69
CA SER A 176 -6.46 16.23 -9.64
C SER A 176 -7.97 16.43 -9.77
N GLY A 177 -8.57 17.19 -8.85
CA GLY A 177 -10.00 17.48 -8.82
C GLY A 177 -10.73 16.71 -7.72
N ALA A 178 -11.92 17.21 -7.34
CA ALA A 178 -12.67 16.72 -6.20
C ALA A 178 -12.97 15.20 -6.24
N LEU A 179 -13.31 14.64 -7.40
CA LEU A 179 -13.55 13.20 -7.55
C LEU A 179 -12.29 12.38 -7.26
N TYR A 180 -11.14 12.80 -7.80
CA TYR A 180 -9.88 12.08 -7.61
C TYR A 180 -9.35 12.21 -6.19
N GLU A 181 -9.48 13.40 -5.59
CA GLU A 181 -9.11 13.63 -4.19
C GLU A 181 -9.93 12.74 -3.24
N HIS A 182 -11.25 12.67 -3.44
CA HIS A 182 -12.11 11.78 -2.64
C HIS A 182 -11.79 10.30 -2.86
N TYR A 183 -11.50 9.88 -4.10
CA TYR A 183 -11.01 8.54 -4.37
C TYR A 183 -9.67 8.24 -3.66
N GLY A 184 -8.71 9.17 -3.69
CA GLY A 184 -7.43 9.05 -3.00
C GLY A 184 -7.59 8.96 -1.47
N TYR A 185 -8.46 9.79 -0.91
CA TYR A 185 -8.84 9.74 0.51
C TYR A 185 -9.46 8.39 0.85
N LEU A 186 -10.40 7.91 0.04
CA LEU A 186 -11.10 6.66 0.27
C LEU A 186 -10.15 5.46 0.25
N LYS A 187 -9.24 5.38 -0.74
CA LYS A 187 -8.19 4.35 -0.74
C LYS A 187 -7.33 4.39 0.52
N SER A 188 -7.00 5.60 0.98
CA SER A 188 -6.21 5.80 2.20
C SER A 188 -7.00 5.40 3.46
N LYS A 189 -8.32 5.56 3.47
CA LYS A 189 -9.20 5.07 4.53
C LYS A 189 -9.25 3.53 4.53
N LEU A 190 -9.50 2.91 3.38
CA LEU A 190 -9.54 1.44 3.23
C LEU A 190 -8.21 0.78 3.61
N ARG A 191 -7.07 1.41 3.26
CA ARG A 191 -5.73 0.98 3.71
C ARG A 191 -5.59 0.94 5.22
N ARG A 192 -5.99 2.02 5.89
CA ARG A 192 -5.89 2.14 7.35
C ARG A 192 -6.78 1.13 8.07
N GLN A 193 -7.86 0.71 7.44
CA GLN A 193 -8.76 -0.32 7.95
C GLN A 193 -8.34 -1.75 7.52
N HIS A 194 -7.16 -1.92 6.92
CA HIS A 194 -6.65 -3.21 6.42
C HIS A 194 -7.49 -3.91 5.34
N PHE A 195 -8.52 -3.26 4.81
CA PHE A 195 -9.33 -3.78 3.70
C PHE A 195 -8.64 -3.66 2.33
N TRP A 196 -7.57 -2.86 2.23
CA TRP A 196 -6.82 -2.69 0.98
C TRP A 196 -5.33 -2.95 1.22
N LYS A 197 -4.78 -3.99 0.58
CA LYS A 197 -3.33 -4.18 0.47
C LYS A 197 -2.88 -3.68 -0.91
N ARG A 198 -1.66 -3.14 -0.97
CA ARG A 198 -1.08 -2.74 -2.25
C ARG A 198 -0.75 -4.02 -3.02
N SER A 199 -1.52 -4.33 -4.06
CA SER A 199 -1.30 -5.53 -4.87
C SER A 199 -0.11 -5.38 -5.83
N ASP A 200 1.05 -4.98 -5.31
CA ASP A 200 2.30 -5.03 -6.08
C ASP A 200 2.63 -6.48 -6.52
N TRP A 201 1.91 -7.47 -5.97
CA TRP A 201 2.09 -8.92 -6.14
C TRP A 201 1.07 -9.58 -7.10
N GLN A 202 -0.02 -8.89 -7.51
CA GLN A 202 -1.09 -9.49 -8.34
C GLN A 202 -0.74 -9.67 -9.82
N LYS A 203 0.45 -9.25 -10.25
CA LYS A 203 0.92 -9.48 -11.63
C LYS A 203 1.43 -10.90 -11.88
N TRP A 204 1.51 -11.74 -10.84
CA TRP A 204 1.96 -13.12 -10.99
C TRP A 204 0.79 -13.93 -11.50
N SER A 205 0.68 -14.05 -12.82
CA SER A 205 -0.17 -15.09 -13.36
C SER A 205 0.41 -16.42 -12.88
N LEU A 206 -0.34 -17.08 -11.99
CA LEU A 206 -0.30 -18.53 -11.84
C LEU A 206 -0.72 -19.10 -13.19
N LYS A 207 0.18 -19.01 -14.18
CA LYS A 207 0.00 -19.62 -15.49
C LYS A 207 0.04 -21.11 -15.25
N TYR A 208 -1.15 -21.71 -15.19
CA TYR A 208 -1.45 -23.13 -15.37
C TYR A 208 -0.32 -24.05 -14.93
N CYS A 209 -0.14 -24.20 -13.63
CA CYS A 209 0.57 -25.35 -13.09
C CYS A 209 -0.48 -26.37 -12.66
N ASN A 210 -0.27 -27.64 -12.99
CA ASN A 210 -1.10 -28.72 -12.48
C ASN A 210 -1.00 -28.72 -10.94
N LEU A 211 -2.08 -28.32 -10.27
CA LEU A 211 -2.10 -28.08 -8.82
C LEU A 211 -1.71 -29.34 -8.05
N GLN A 212 -2.11 -30.51 -8.55
CA GLN A 212 -1.80 -31.80 -7.94
C GLN A 212 -0.30 -32.11 -8.01
N GLU A 213 0.34 -31.95 -9.17
CA GLU A 213 1.78 -32.18 -9.32
C GLU A 213 2.61 -31.23 -8.45
N GLY A 214 2.14 -29.98 -8.29
CA GLY A 214 2.76 -29.01 -7.40
C GLY A 214 2.66 -29.43 -5.94
N GLN A 215 1.51 -29.96 -5.52
CA GLN A 215 1.29 -30.47 -4.18
C GLN A 215 2.18 -31.68 -3.87
N ASP A 216 2.22 -32.67 -4.76
CA ASP A 216 3.04 -33.86 -4.60
C ASP A 216 4.52 -33.50 -4.51
N ALA A 217 4.96 -32.52 -5.32
CA ALA A 217 6.33 -32.02 -5.25
C ALA A 217 6.63 -31.28 -3.94
N ALA A 218 5.69 -30.51 -3.40
CA ALA A 218 5.84 -29.82 -2.11
C ALA A 218 5.94 -30.82 -0.95
N VAL A 219 5.08 -31.85 -0.92
CA VAL A 219 5.11 -32.92 0.09
C VAL A 219 6.45 -33.68 0.03
N TRP A 220 6.95 -33.94 -1.18
CA TRP A 220 8.24 -34.61 -1.34
C TRP A 220 9.41 -33.80 -0.74
N LEU A 221 9.43 -32.49 -0.98
CA LEU A 221 10.48 -31.58 -0.45
C LEU A 221 10.46 -31.43 1.07
N ALA A 222 9.34 -31.76 1.73
CA ALA A 222 9.24 -31.73 3.19
C ALA A 222 10.05 -32.85 3.85
N THR A 223 10.36 -33.93 3.13
CA THR A 223 10.98 -35.14 3.69
C THR A 223 12.30 -35.53 3.03
N HIS A 224 12.64 -34.97 1.86
CA HIS A 224 13.81 -35.37 1.08
C HIS A 224 14.79 -34.20 0.87
N LEU A 225 16.08 -34.43 1.14
CA LEU A 225 17.15 -33.43 0.99
C LEU A 225 17.98 -33.58 -0.29
N GLY A 226 17.77 -34.64 -1.06
CA GLY A 226 18.54 -34.96 -2.25
C GLY A 226 17.89 -36.05 -3.09
N PRO A 227 18.45 -36.34 -4.27
CA PRO A 227 19.65 -35.73 -4.85
C PRO A 227 19.41 -34.30 -5.38
N PRO A 228 20.48 -33.48 -5.56
CA PRO A 228 20.38 -32.06 -5.92
C PRO A 228 19.51 -31.74 -7.14
N ASP A 229 19.63 -32.53 -8.20
CA ASP A 229 18.89 -32.29 -9.44
C ASP A 229 17.40 -32.56 -9.28
N ILE A 230 17.03 -33.59 -8.50
CA ILE A 230 15.64 -33.89 -8.17
C ILE A 230 15.06 -32.80 -7.27
N VAL A 231 15.82 -32.33 -6.27
CA VAL A 231 15.40 -31.21 -5.41
C VAL A 231 15.09 -29.98 -6.25
N LYS A 232 15.98 -29.59 -7.17
CA LYS A 232 15.74 -28.45 -8.07
C LYS A 232 14.47 -28.63 -8.91
N GLN A 233 14.29 -29.80 -9.52
CA GLN A 233 13.09 -30.08 -10.32
C GLN A 233 11.81 -30.00 -9.48
N LYS A 234 11.79 -30.60 -8.29
CA LYS A 234 10.65 -30.58 -7.38
C LYS A 234 10.41 -29.17 -6.82
N TRP A 235 11.47 -28.37 -6.62
CA TRP A 235 11.37 -26.98 -6.18
C TRP A 235 10.65 -26.10 -7.18
N ILE A 236 10.99 -26.24 -8.48
CA ILE A 236 10.34 -25.52 -9.57
C ILE A 236 8.86 -25.93 -9.66
N LYS A 237 8.57 -27.24 -9.66
CA LYS A 237 7.20 -27.76 -9.79
C LYS A 237 6.30 -27.35 -8.63
N SER A 238 6.84 -27.34 -7.41
CA SER A 238 6.11 -26.97 -6.19
C SER A 238 5.95 -25.47 -5.98
N TYR A 239 6.58 -24.61 -6.79
CA TYR A 239 6.55 -23.15 -6.61
C TYR A 239 5.14 -22.57 -6.40
N PRO A 240 4.11 -22.91 -7.21
CA PRO A 240 2.75 -22.42 -7.00
C PRO A 240 2.19 -22.76 -5.61
N THR A 241 2.36 -24.02 -5.19
CA THR A 241 1.91 -24.52 -3.89
C THR A 241 2.67 -23.85 -2.76
N ARG A 242 4.00 -23.77 -2.85
CA ARG A 242 4.85 -23.12 -1.85
C ARG A 242 4.53 -21.62 -1.73
N MET A 243 4.24 -20.94 -2.84
CA MET A 243 3.82 -19.53 -2.83
C MET A 243 2.42 -19.33 -2.26
N HIS A 244 1.49 -20.26 -2.50
CA HIS A 244 0.19 -20.25 -1.84
C HIS A 244 0.37 -20.39 -0.33
N ARG A 245 1.15 -21.40 0.10
CA ARG A 245 1.47 -21.65 1.51
C ARG A 245 2.12 -20.45 2.18
N PHE A 246 3.09 -19.81 1.51
CA PHE A 246 3.71 -18.58 1.99
C PHE A 246 2.72 -17.41 2.19
N ARG A 247 1.61 -17.38 1.45
CA ARG A 247 0.55 -16.35 1.60
C ARG A 247 -0.40 -16.60 2.78
N GLU A 248 -0.36 -17.78 3.40
CA GLU A 248 -1.22 -18.13 4.55
C GLU A 248 -0.70 -17.55 5.88
N ASN A 249 0.15 -16.51 5.82
CA ASN A 249 0.77 -15.84 6.98
C ASN A 249 1.62 -16.77 7.88
N ILE A 250 2.25 -17.79 7.30
CA ILE A 250 3.27 -18.56 8.02
C ILE A 250 4.52 -17.72 8.30
N THR A 251 5.20 -18.03 9.40
CA THR A 251 6.49 -17.42 9.72
C THR A 251 7.59 -17.96 8.81
N ILE A 252 8.69 -17.20 8.66
CA ILE A 252 9.87 -17.66 7.90
C ILE A 252 10.41 -18.97 8.47
N ASN A 253 10.44 -19.09 9.80
CA ASN A 253 10.90 -20.32 10.46
C ASN A 253 10.00 -21.52 10.10
N GLN A 254 8.67 -21.36 10.20
CA GLN A 254 7.73 -22.42 9.78
C GLN A 254 7.95 -22.84 8.33
N TYR A 255 8.19 -21.89 7.42
CA TYR A 255 8.48 -22.19 6.03
C TYR A 255 9.78 -22.98 5.85
N ILE A 256 10.83 -22.62 6.60
CA ILE A 256 12.13 -23.31 6.58
C ILE A 256 12.03 -24.72 7.19
N GLU A 257 11.21 -24.90 8.22
CA GLU A 257 10.93 -26.22 8.81
C GLU A 257 10.07 -27.10 7.87
N GLU A 258 9.09 -26.52 7.19
CA GLU A 258 8.27 -27.23 6.19
C GLU A 258 9.10 -27.67 4.96
N TYR A 259 10.16 -26.94 4.62
CA TYR A 259 11.01 -27.21 3.47
C TYR A 259 12.50 -27.26 3.85
N PRO A 260 12.95 -28.33 4.53
CA PRO A 260 14.29 -28.40 5.11
C PRO A 260 15.42 -28.38 4.07
N VAL A 261 15.13 -28.63 2.79
CA VAL A 261 16.07 -28.43 1.66
C VAL A 261 16.69 -27.02 1.62
N ILE A 262 16.02 -26.01 2.18
CA ILE A 262 16.53 -24.63 2.27
C ILE A 262 17.71 -24.53 3.26
N LYS A 263 17.77 -25.40 4.27
CA LYS A 263 18.86 -25.41 5.26
C LYS A 263 20.17 -25.97 4.68
N GLY A 264 20.09 -26.70 3.57
CA GLY A 264 21.23 -27.33 2.92
C GLY A 264 22.00 -26.40 1.98
N ALA A 265 23.09 -26.92 1.39
CA ALA A 265 23.96 -26.17 0.48
C ALA A 265 23.24 -25.57 -0.75
N LEU A 266 22.11 -26.16 -1.17
CA LEU A 266 21.32 -25.67 -2.31
C LEU A 266 20.35 -24.53 -1.92
N GLY A 267 20.12 -24.28 -0.64
CA GLY A 267 19.03 -23.42 -0.19
C GLY A 267 19.09 -22.00 -0.74
N SER A 268 20.28 -21.41 -0.77
CA SER A 268 20.49 -20.07 -1.35
C SER A 268 20.13 -20.03 -2.84
N ASP A 269 20.47 -21.09 -3.59
CA ASP A 269 20.16 -21.20 -5.01
C ASP A 269 18.65 -21.38 -5.22
N LEU A 270 18.00 -22.23 -4.42
CA LEU A 270 16.56 -22.47 -4.47
C LEU A 270 15.75 -21.18 -4.22
N LEU A 271 16.13 -20.39 -3.21
CA LEU A 271 15.52 -19.07 -2.95
C LEU A 271 15.80 -18.08 -4.08
N THR A 272 17.00 -18.11 -4.64
CA THR A 272 17.37 -17.27 -5.78
C THR A 272 16.52 -17.59 -7.01
N TRP A 273 16.18 -18.87 -7.23
CA TRP A 273 15.29 -19.29 -8.31
C TRP A 273 13.87 -18.76 -8.12
N ASP A 274 13.33 -18.88 -6.92
CA ASP A 274 12.02 -18.29 -6.60
C ASP A 274 12.04 -16.78 -6.83
N PHE A 275 13.06 -16.09 -6.35
CA PHE A 275 13.22 -14.64 -6.56
C PHE A 275 13.28 -14.27 -8.05
N LYS A 276 14.00 -15.04 -8.87
CA LYS A 276 14.06 -14.85 -10.33
C LYS A 276 12.71 -15.09 -11.00
N ASN A 277 11.94 -16.09 -10.56
CA ASN A 277 10.61 -16.35 -11.08
C ASN A 277 9.63 -15.24 -10.71
N ILE A 278 9.75 -14.72 -9.49
CA ILE A 278 8.96 -13.63 -8.97
C ILE A 278 9.29 -12.31 -9.70
N TYR A 279 10.57 -12.06 -9.97
CA TYR A 279 11.06 -10.83 -10.62
C TYR A 279 11.99 -11.11 -11.80
N PRO A 280 11.45 -11.58 -12.95
CA PRO A 280 12.28 -12.01 -14.10
C PRO A 280 13.18 -10.89 -14.64
N ASP A 281 12.69 -9.64 -14.59
CA ASP A 281 13.36 -8.45 -15.12
C ASP A 281 14.12 -7.65 -14.04
N ARG A 282 14.24 -8.17 -12.82
CA ARG A 282 14.84 -7.45 -11.68
C ARG A 282 15.95 -8.24 -11.00
N LYS A 283 16.76 -8.93 -11.79
CA LYS A 283 17.94 -9.62 -11.25
C LYS A 283 18.84 -8.58 -10.57
N ASN A 284 19.20 -8.86 -9.32
CA ASN A 284 20.23 -8.14 -8.56
C ASN A 284 20.09 -6.61 -8.47
N LEU A 285 18.87 -6.04 -8.61
CA LEU A 285 18.67 -4.58 -8.53
C LEU A 285 19.26 -3.94 -7.27
N PHE A 286 19.29 -4.68 -6.15
CA PHE A 286 19.96 -4.21 -4.94
C PHE A 286 21.45 -3.98 -5.18
N PHE A 287 22.17 -4.99 -5.70
CA PHE A 287 23.59 -4.90 -6.04
C PHE A 287 23.86 -3.91 -7.17
N ASP A 288 23.03 -3.91 -8.23
CA ASP A 288 23.17 -2.99 -9.35
C ASP A 288 23.04 -1.52 -8.93
N ARG A 289 22.19 -1.27 -7.91
CA ARG A 289 21.98 0.07 -7.35
C ARG A 289 22.80 0.31 -6.10
N TRP A 290 23.57 -0.68 -5.64
CA TRP A 290 24.29 -0.58 -4.38
C TRP A 290 25.32 0.52 -4.44
N GLU A 291 25.98 0.72 -5.58
CA GLU A 291 26.94 1.81 -5.75
C GLU A 291 26.29 3.19 -5.62
N THR A 292 25.10 3.37 -6.20
CA THR A 292 24.31 4.60 -6.02
C THR A 292 23.85 4.76 -4.57
N ALA A 293 23.37 3.67 -3.96
CA ALA A 293 22.93 3.68 -2.56
C ALA A 293 24.08 4.01 -1.61
N ARG A 294 25.28 3.48 -1.88
CA ARG A 294 26.52 3.73 -1.12
C ARG A 294 26.84 5.21 -1.06
N TYR A 295 26.85 5.87 -2.22
CA TYR A 295 27.08 7.32 -2.31
C TYR A 295 26.06 8.10 -1.47
N ILE A 296 24.77 7.76 -1.63
CA ILE A 296 23.69 8.40 -0.88
C ILE A 296 23.82 8.16 0.63
N ILE A 297 24.16 6.94 1.05
CA ILE A 297 24.36 6.61 2.47
C ILE A 297 25.52 7.44 3.03
N ILE A 298 26.65 7.55 2.31
CA ILE A 298 27.78 8.36 2.72
C ILE A 298 27.36 9.82 2.88
N GLU A 299 26.68 10.39 1.88
CA GLU A 299 26.15 11.77 1.92
C GLU A 299 25.27 12.01 3.16
N TYR A 300 24.32 11.12 3.42
CA TYR A 300 23.46 11.23 4.61
C TYR A 300 24.21 11.01 5.93
N LEU A 301 25.27 10.22 5.93
CA LEU A 301 26.12 10.04 7.09
C LEU A 301 26.90 11.34 7.38
N GLU A 302 27.38 12.07 6.36
CA GLU A 302 28.07 13.36 6.58
C GLU A 302 27.17 14.38 7.28
N ASP A 303 25.89 14.41 6.89
CA ASP A 303 24.85 15.25 7.51
C ASP A 303 24.44 14.78 8.92
N SER A 304 24.77 13.54 9.28
CA SER A 304 24.40 12.96 10.56
C SER A 304 25.33 13.46 11.68
N LYS A 305 24.75 14.16 12.65
CA LYS A 305 25.48 14.60 13.84
C LYS A 305 25.57 13.46 14.84
N GLY A 306 26.75 13.26 15.43
CA GLY A 306 26.90 12.42 16.63
C GLY A 306 27.82 11.22 16.54
N PHE A 307 28.64 11.08 15.49
CA PHE A 307 29.75 10.13 15.54
C PHE A 307 30.68 10.49 16.70
N THR A 308 31.09 9.50 17.46
CA THR A 308 32.05 9.67 18.56
C THR A 308 32.98 8.46 18.61
N GLY A 309 34.20 8.65 19.12
CA GLY A 309 35.17 7.58 19.30
C GLY A 309 35.48 6.83 18.00
N ASP A 310 35.46 5.51 18.08
CA ASP A 310 35.85 4.59 17.00
C ASP A 310 34.98 4.75 15.75
N ASP A 311 33.69 5.05 15.90
CA ASP A 311 32.75 5.23 14.79
C ASP A 311 33.14 6.41 13.90
N LEU A 312 33.65 7.49 14.51
CA LEU A 312 34.18 8.63 13.77
C LEU A 312 35.47 8.26 13.02
N GLY A 313 36.31 7.41 13.63
CA GLY A 313 37.50 6.86 12.99
C GLY A 313 37.15 6.01 11.77
N LEU A 314 36.19 5.10 11.91
CA LEU A 314 35.69 4.24 10.84
C LEU A 314 35.10 5.05 9.69
N TYR A 315 34.27 6.05 10.00
CA TYR A 315 33.71 6.95 8.99
C TYR A 315 34.81 7.70 8.22
N ARG A 316 35.81 8.27 8.93
CA ARG A 316 36.94 8.98 8.30
C ARG A 316 37.83 8.07 7.45
N ALA A 317 37.89 6.78 7.76
CA ALA A 317 38.67 5.81 7.00
C ALA A 317 37.97 5.37 5.68
N LEU A 318 36.65 5.56 5.55
CA LEU A 318 35.86 5.12 4.39
C LEU A 318 36.47 5.49 3.02
N PRO A 319 37.01 6.71 2.78
CA PRO A 319 37.56 7.06 1.48
C PRO A 319 38.74 6.16 1.07
N ALA A 320 39.59 5.78 2.04
CA ALA A 320 40.85 5.08 1.83
C ALA A 320 40.73 3.54 1.77
N LEU A 321 39.58 2.98 2.16
CA LEU A 321 39.40 1.53 2.27
C LEU A 321 39.09 0.86 0.91
N ALA A 322 39.37 -0.43 0.81
CA ALA A 322 38.88 -1.26 -0.29
C ALA A 322 37.34 -1.38 -0.25
N GLN A 323 36.72 -1.59 -1.41
CA GLN A 323 35.25 -1.52 -1.58
C GLN A 323 34.47 -2.44 -0.62
N HIS A 324 34.94 -3.68 -0.42
CA HIS A 324 34.31 -4.64 0.48
C HIS A 324 34.36 -4.17 1.95
N ASN A 325 35.46 -3.56 2.38
CA ASN A 325 35.59 -3.00 3.72
C ASN A 325 34.70 -1.77 3.90
N LYS A 326 34.52 -0.95 2.84
CA LYS A 326 33.57 0.17 2.87
C LYS A 326 32.15 -0.34 3.13
N ASP A 327 31.73 -1.40 2.45
CA ASP A 327 30.38 -1.95 2.59
C ASP A 327 30.08 -2.40 4.01
N THR A 328 31.00 -3.14 4.61
CA THR A 328 30.88 -3.58 6.01
C THR A 328 30.73 -2.39 6.97
N ILE A 329 31.56 -1.36 6.81
CA ILE A 329 31.49 -0.16 7.65
C ILE A 329 30.19 0.61 7.42
N LEU A 330 29.73 0.73 6.18
CA LEU A 330 28.47 1.43 5.88
C LEU A 330 27.27 0.71 6.50
N PHE A 331 27.23 -0.62 6.48
CA PHE A 331 26.20 -1.38 7.19
C PHE A 331 26.29 -1.17 8.71
N TYR A 332 27.50 -1.14 9.27
CA TYR A 332 27.72 -0.87 10.69
C TYR A 332 27.27 0.54 11.11
N LEU A 333 27.47 1.55 10.26
CA LEU A 333 27.11 2.95 10.52
C LEU A 333 25.67 3.32 10.13
N LEU A 334 24.97 2.48 9.35
CA LEU A 334 23.58 2.69 8.94
C LEU A 334 22.62 3.10 10.09
N PRO A 335 22.74 2.56 11.31
CA PRO A 335 21.90 2.92 12.44
C PRO A 335 21.92 4.41 12.83
N TYR A 336 22.97 5.16 12.47
CA TYR A 336 23.04 6.62 12.66
C TYR A 336 22.00 7.37 11.81
N LEU A 337 21.58 6.81 10.68
CA LEU A 337 20.57 7.38 9.80
C LEU A 337 19.14 7.19 10.34
N LEU A 338 18.96 6.26 11.28
CA LEU A 338 17.65 5.93 11.87
C LEU A 338 17.27 6.95 12.95
N LYS A 339 16.36 7.87 12.62
CA LYS A 339 15.81 8.84 13.58
C LYS A 339 14.82 8.15 14.52
N SER A 340 14.91 8.46 15.82
CA SER A 340 13.93 7.99 16.80
C SER A 340 12.54 8.53 16.45
N PRO A 341 11.46 7.73 16.56
CA PRO A 341 10.11 8.22 16.29
C PRO A 341 9.78 9.40 17.21
N ARG A 342 9.42 10.55 16.62
CA ARG A 342 9.26 11.85 17.31
C ARG A 342 8.13 11.91 18.36
N LYS A 343 7.28 10.89 18.46
CA LYS A 343 5.99 10.96 19.17
C LYS A 343 5.77 9.91 20.25
N SER A 344 6.76 9.07 20.54
CA SER A 344 6.60 8.04 21.56
C SER A 344 7.16 8.52 22.89
N LYS A 345 6.40 8.35 23.99
CA LYS A 345 6.91 8.48 25.37
C LYS A 345 7.97 7.41 25.73
N THR A 346 8.33 6.55 24.77
CA THR A 346 9.33 5.50 24.97
C THR A 346 10.72 6.10 25.13
N LYS A 347 11.51 5.44 25.99
CA LYS A 347 12.93 5.69 26.22
C LYS A 347 13.68 5.89 24.90
N LYS A 348 14.51 6.93 24.83
CA LYS A 348 15.37 7.21 23.67
C LYS A 348 16.38 6.06 23.52
N ILE A 349 16.28 5.30 22.44
CA ILE A 349 17.22 4.22 22.12
C ILE A 349 18.56 4.84 21.73
N SER A 350 19.63 4.39 22.38
CA SER A 350 21.01 4.79 22.09
C SER A 350 21.46 4.27 20.72
N ILE A 351 22.49 4.89 20.13
CA ILE A 351 23.02 4.42 18.84
C ILE A 351 23.56 2.99 18.95
N ARG A 352 24.26 2.68 20.05
CA ARG A 352 24.78 1.34 20.32
C ARG A 352 23.68 0.29 20.37
N GLU A 353 22.57 0.57 21.05
CA GLU A 353 21.41 -0.33 21.06
C GLU A 353 20.82 -0.51 19.65
N LYS A 354 20.80 0.54 18.81
CA LYS A 354 20.37 0.41 17.41
C LYS A 354 21.36 -0.41 16.56
N GLN A 355 22.66 -0.26 16.78
CA GLN A 355 23.70 -1.05 16.11
C GLN A 355 23.57 -2.52 16.48
N GLU A 356 23.48 -2.83 17.77
CA GLU A 356 23.32 -4.20 18.27
C GLU A 356 21.99 -4.83 17.78
N ALA A 357 20.93 -4.04 17.65
CA ALA A 357 19.66 -4.50 17.09
C ALA A 357 19.66 -4.66 15.55
N PHE A 358 20.49 -3.90 14.84
CA PHE A 358 20.57 -3.96 13.37
C PHE A 358 21.49 -5.08 12.90
N LEU A 359 22.65 -5.24 13.55
CA LEU A 359 23.64 -6.25 13.22
C LEU A 359 24.28 -6.79 14.50
N ILE A 360 24.03 -8.07 14.79
CA ILE A 360 24.65 -8.76 15.92
C ILE A 360 26.10 -9.08 15.54
N HIS A 361 27.04 -8.28 16.03
CA HIS A 361 28.46 -8.54 15.85
C HIS A 361 28.98 -9.49 16.94
N ALA A 362 29.51 -10.65 16.52
CA ALA A 362 30.24 -11.58 17.38
C ALA A 362 31.74 -11.48 17.05
N ASN A 363 32.58 -11.31 18.08
CA ASN A 363 34.03 -11.14 17.87
C ASN A 363 34.68 -12.46 17.46
N THR A 364 34.17 -13.57 17.96
CA THR A 364 34.62 -14.92 17.63
C THR A 364 33.42 -15.82 17.34
N ALA A 365 33.66 -16.95 16.66
CA ALA A 365 32.62 -17.94 16.41
C ALA A 365 32.01 -18.51 17.70
N ALA A 366 32.81 -18.60 18.78
CA ALA A 366 32.34 -19.06 20.08
C ALA A 366 31.31 -18.11 20.72
N ASP A 367 31.37 -16.81 20.40
CA ASP A 367 30.49 -15.79 20.98
C ASP A 367 29.09 -15.77 20.33
N ILE A 368 28.90 -16.45 19.19
CA ILE A 368 27.67 -16.33 18.38
C ILE A 368 26.44 -16.69 19.22
N ASN A 369 26.43 -17.85 19.87
CA ASN A 369 25.27 -18.32 20.63
C ASN A 369 24.97 -17.40 21.82
N THR A 370 26.00 -16.99 22.57
CA THR A 370 25.86 -16.06 23.69
C THR A 370 25.30 -14.70 23.25
N ARG A 371 25.72 -14.20 22.07
CA ARG A 371 25.18 -12.95 21.52
C ARG A 371 23.73 -13.09 21.07
N ILE A 372 23.35 -14.22 20.48
CA ILE A 372 21.97 -14.51 20.08
C ILE A 372 21.07 -14.60 21.32
N GLU A 373 21.46 -15.36 22.34
CA GLU A 373 20.70 -15.52 23.59
C GLU A 373 20.49 -14.18 24.29
N ARG A 374 21.53 -13.34 24.37
CA ARG A 374 21.42 -11.99 24.92
C ARG A 374 20.41 -11.15 24.13
N GLN A 375 20.44 -11.21 22.80
CA GLN A 375 19.51 -10.44 21.98
C GLN A 375 18.06 -10.97 22.12
N GLN A 376 17.87 -12.29 22.26
CA GLN A 376 16.56 -12.87 22.55
C GLN A 376 16.00 -12.37 23.88
N GLN A 377 16.83 -12.31 24.93
CA GLN A 377 16.44 -11.75 26.22
C GLN A 377 16.02 -10.28 26.10
N ILE A 378 16.75 -9.47 25.33
CA ILE A 378 16.38 -8.08 25.06
C ILE A 378 15.02 -8.02 24.37
N CYS A 379 14.80 -8.81 23.32
CA CYS A 379 13.53 -8.85 22.59
C CYS A 379 12.35 -9.23 23.50
N VAL A 380 12.50 -10.27 24.31
CA VAL A 380 11.47 -10.69 25.29
C VAL A 380 11.17 -9.57 26.28
N ALA A 381 12.19 -8.90 26.81
CA ALA A 381 12.02 -7.78 27.75
C ALA A 381 11.31 -6.58 27.11
N THR A 382 11.49 -6.35 25.80
CA THR A 382 10.84 -5.26 25.06
C THR A 382 9.50 -5.64 24.43
N GLY A 383 9.03 -6.88 24.62
CA GLY A 383 7.80 -7.38 23.98
C GLY A 383 7.92 -7.47 22.45
N SER A 384 9.13 -7.61 21.93
CA SER A 384 9.42 -7.84 20.52
C SER A 384 9.89 -9.28 20.30
N THR A 385 9.88 -9.74 19.05
CA THR A 385 10.41 -11.05 18.67
C THR A 385 11.77 -10.87 18.01
N LEU A 386 12.69 -11.80 18.26
CA LEU A 386 13.91 -11.91 17.45
C LEU A 386 13.58 -12.42 16.05
#